data_AF-A0A4P9XGI3-F1
#
_entry.id   AF-A0A4P9XGI3-F1
#
_cell.length_a   1.000
_cell.length_b   1.000
_cell.length_c   1.000
_cell.angle_alpha   90.00
_cell.angle_beta   90.00
_cell.angle_gamma   90.00
#
_symmetry.space_group_name_H-M   'P 1'
#
loop_
_entity.id
_entity.type
_entity.pdbx_description
1 polymer ?
#
loop_
_entity_poly.entity_id
_entity_poly.type
_entity_poly.pdbx_seq_one_letter_code
_entity_poly.pdbx_strand_id
1 'polypeptide(L)'
;MIITDNSDDMLRVVLIDFGSAELINDSMCRRDMMRSTGGTKDFEAPENSGCDLKPAADVYSLGATLHHFMQAKDIQCEAMDDLIATMVDPAPENRPRACDVVEKARAIQQKLKPTIFGFCGMSSASTIYASETTDNTPTKHHIFYDTMV
;
A
#
# COMPACT_ATOMS: atom_id res chain seq x y z
N MET A 1 -6.73 -10.50 -5.94
CA MET A 1 -7.48 -9.24 -5.71
C MET A 1 -8.24 -8.87 -6.97
N ILE A 2 -9.51 -8.48 -6.86
CA ILE A 2 -10.31 -7.96 -7.99
C ILE A 2 -10.67 -6.50 -7.69
N ILE A 3 -10.45 -5.61 -8.66
CA ILE A 3 -10.88 -4.21 -8.61
C ILE A 3 -12.09 -4.08 -9.54
N THR A 4 -13.22 -3.63 -9.01
CA THR A 4 -14.44 -3.35 -9.79
C THR A 4 -14.74 -1.87 -9.74
N ASP A 5 -14.92 -1.27 -10.92
CA ASP A 5 -15.41 0.10 -11.06
C ASP A 5 -16.94 0.09 -11.00
N ASN A 6 -17.49 0.70 -9.95
CA ASN A 6 -18.92 0.94 -9.85
C ASN A 6 -19.18 2.34 -10.38
N SER A 7 -20.22 2.50 -11.19
CA SER A 7 -20.63 3.76 -11.83
C SER A 7 -20.90 4.96 -10.90
N ASP A 8 -20.73 4.81 -9.58
CA ASP A 8 -20.97 5.80 -8.53
C ASP A 8 -19.65 6.35 -7.92
N ASP A 9 -18.56 6.44 -8.70
CA ASP A 9 -17.23 6.94 -8.29
C ASP A 9 -16.55 6.17 -7.13
N MET A 10 -17.13 5.06 -6.67
CA MET A 10 -16.61 4.26 -5.57
C MET A 10 -15.90 3.01 -6.08
N LEU A 11 -14.57 3.07 -6.11
CA LEU A 11 -13.73 1.89 -6.33
C LEU A 11 -13.99 0.85 -5.25
N ARG A 12 -14.40 -0.36 -5.66
CA ARG A 12 -14.52 -1.51 -4.77
C ARG A 12 -13.39 -2.48 -5.03
N VAL A 13 -12.65 -2.79 -3.97
CA VAL A 13 -11.57 -3.79 -4.00
C VAL A 13 -12.01 -5.00 -3.17
N VAL A 14 -11.89 -6.20 -3.76
CA VAL A 14 -12.26 -7.46 -3.09
C VAL A 14 -11.04 -8.37 -3.02
N LEU A 15 -10.72 -8.82 -1.80
CA LEU A 15 -9.77 -9.89 -1.56
C LEU A 15 -10.44 -11.23 -1.87
N ILE A 16 -9.74 -12.05 -2.63
CA ILE A 16 -10.20 -13.37 -3.08
C ILE A 16 -9.09 -14.38 -2.83
N ASP A 17 -9.42 -15.65 -3.04
CA ASP A 17 -8.51 -16.79 -2.91
C ASP A 17 -7.96 -16.96 -1.47
N PHE A 18 -8.79 -17.58 -0.63
CA PHE A 18 -8.44 -17.97 0.73
C PHE A 18 -7.89 -19.40 0.81
N GLY A 19 -7.42 -19.96 -0.32
CA GLY A 19 -6.92 -21.35 -0.38
C GLY A 19 -5.69 -21.63 0.50
N SER A 20 -5.02 -20.58 0.97
CA SER A 20 -3.87 -20.64 1.88
C SER A 20 -4.11 -19.90 3.21
N ALA A 21 -5.37 -19.63 3.58
CA ALA A 21 -5.68 -18.95 4.84
C ALA A 21 -5.58 -19.92 6.03
N GLU A 22 -4.93 -19.47 7.11
CA GLU A 22 -4.80 -20.24 8.36
C GLU A 22 -5.55 -19.54 9.52
N LEU A 23 -6.21 -20.33 10.37
CA LEU A 23 -6.86 -19.83 11.58
C LEU A 23 -5.84 -19.77 12.74
N ILE A 24 -5.63 -18.58 13.29
CA ILE A 24 -4.63 -18.32 14.34
C ILE A 24 -5.06 -18.86 15.73
N ASN A 25 -6.35 -19.15 15.93
CA ASN A 25 -6.92 -19.52 17.24
C ASN A 25 -7.65 -20.87 17.28
N ASP A 26 -7.45 -21.75 16.30
CA ASP A 26 -8.16 -23.04 16.33
C ASP A 26 -7.48 -24.02 17.30
N SER A 27 -8.11 -24.23 18.45
CA SER A 27 -7.73 -25.24 19.45
C SER A 27 -7.82 -26.69 18.93
N MET A 28 -8.29 -26.90 17.71
CA MET A 28 -8.24 -28.18 17.02
C MET A 28 -6.78 -28.46 16.65
N CYS A 29 -6.20 -29.53 17.23
CA CYS A 29 -4.91 -30.09 16.85
C CYS A 29 -4.70 -29.97 15.34
N ARG A 30 -3.56 -29.40 14.93
CA ARG A 30 -3.00 -29.35 13.57
C ARG A 30 -3.18 -30.70 12.85
N ARG A 31 -4.38 -30.99 12.35
CA ARG A 31 -4.65 -32.21 11.60
C ARG A 31 -4.07 -31.95 10.24
N ASP A 32 -2.99 -32.67 9.94
CA ASP A 32 -2.37 -32.78 8.64
C ASP A 32 -2.38 -31.45 7.88
N MET A 33 -1.50 -30.53 8.28
CA MET A 33 -1.17 -29.36 7.46
C MET A 33 -0.95 -29.87 6.04
N MET A 34 -1.94 -29.61 5.20
CA MET A 34 -1.82 -29.72 3.76
C MET A 34 -0.51 -29.00 3.44
N ARG A 35 0.44 -29.71 2.82
CA ARG A 35 1.82 -29.25 2.61
C ARG A 35 1.81 -27.75 2.30
N SER A 36 2.64 -26.97 3.01
CA SER A 36 2.81 -25.54 2.73
C SER A 36 2.83 -25.37 1.22
N THR A 37 1.83 -24.69 0.69
CA THR A 37 1.66 -24.48 -0.75
C THR A 37 2.77 -23.59 -1.30
N GLY A 38 3.60 -23.02 -0.41
CA GLY A 38 4.54 -21.96 -0.71
C GLY A 38 3.76 -20.68 -0.98
N GLY A 39 4.16 -19.57 -0.35
CA GLY A 39 3.62 -18.28 -0.73
C GLY A 39 3.95 -17.97 -2.20
N THR A 40 3.32 -16.91 -2.74
CA THR A 40 3.78 -16.38 -4.03
C THR A 40 5.15 -15.74 -3.81
N LYS A 41 6.13 -16.18 -4.61
CA LYS A 41 7.49 -15.64 -4.56
C LYS A 41 7.46 -14.11 -4.64
N ASP A 42 8.31 -13.46 -3.85
CA ASP A 42 8.44 -12.00 -3.70
C ASP A 42 7.32 -11.31 -2.88
N PHE A 43 6.20 -11.99 -2.62
CA PHE A 43 5.13 -11.51 -1.72
C PHE A 43 5.09 -12.27 -0.39
N GLU A 44 5.83 -13.37 -0.30
CA GLU A 44 5.94 -14.19 0.88
C GLU A 44 6.86 -13.56 1.93
N ALA A 45 6.40 -13.53 3.18
CA ALA A 45 7.20 -13.03 4.29
C ALA A 45 8.40 -13.97 4.56
N PRO A 46 9.59 -13.43 4.90
CA PRO A 46 10.81 -14.22 5.01
C PRO A 46 10.75 -15.30 6.11
N GLU A 47 9.91 -15.12 7.12
CA GLU A 47 9.71 -16.09 8.20
C GLU A 47 8.81 -17.28 7.81
N ASN A 48 8.16 -17.26 6.64
CA ASN A 48 7.15 -18.26 6.23
C ASN A 48 7.71 -19.68 5.96
N SER A 49 8.98 -19.90 6.26
CA SER A 49 9.61 -21.23 6.34
C SER A 49 9.13 -22.06 7.55
N GLY A 50 8.39 -21.45 8.49
CA GLY A 50 8.01 -22.04 9.77
C GLY A 50 6.50 -22.19 9.96
N CYS A 51 6.14 -23.23 10.70
CA CYS A 51 4.81 -23.65 11.12
C CYS A 51 4.00 -22.62 11.96
N ASP A 52 4.41 -21.37 12.05
CA ASP A 52 3.76 -20.36 12.89
C ASP A 52 3.44 -19.11 12.05
N LEU A 53 2.39 -19.21 11.22
CA LEU A 53 1.86 -18.06 10.49
C LEU A 53 1.38 -16.99 11.48
N LYS A 54 1.91 -15.78 11.33
CA LYS A 54 1.58 -14.61 12.17
C LYS A 54 0.82 -13.58 11.34
N PRO A 55 -0.07 -12.77 11.94
CA PRO A 55 -0.67 -11.62 11.25
C PRO A 55 0.36 -10.68 10.61
N ALA A 56 1.59 -10.65 11.13
CA ALA A 56 2.69 -9.87 10.57
C ALA A 56 3.09 -10.33 9.15
N ALA A 57 2.87 -11.60 8.79
CA ALA A 57 3.10 -12.11 7.44
C ALA A 57 2.09 -11.55 6.43
N ASP A 58 0.82 -11.37 6.84
CA ASP A 58 -0.19 -10.70 6.03
C ASP A 58 0.14 -9.22 5.80
N VAL A 59 0.69 -8.55 6.82
CA VAL A 59 1.14 -7.16 6.69
C VAL A 59 2.30 -7.04 5.69
N TYR A 60 3.25 -7.98 5.73
CA TYR A 60 4.34 -8.03 4.76
C TYR A 60 3.84 -8.23 3.34
N SER A 61 2.98 -9.23 3.12
CA SER A 61 2.48 -9.55 1.78
C SER A 61 1.63 -8.42 1.20
N LEU A 62 0.87 -7.71 2.04
CA LEU A 62 0.19 -6.49 1.65
C LEU A 62 1.17 -5.37 1.26
N GLY A 63 2.24 -5.17 2.03
CA GLY A 63 3.28 -4.18 1.75
C GLY A 63 3.98 -4.44 0.41
N ALA A 64 4.39 -5.70 0.18
CA ALA A 64 4.97 -6.13 -1.09
C ALA A 64 4.00 -5.95 -2.27
N THR A 65 2.71 -6.22 -2.05
CA THR A 65 1.65 -5.98 -3.04
C THR A 65 1.52 -4.50 -3.40
N LEU A 66 1.48 -3.61 -2.39
CA LEU A 66 1.41 -2.16 -2.61
C LEU A 66 2.63 -1.63 -3.35
N HIS A 67 3.83 -2.06 -2.95
CA HIS A 67 5.09 -1.72 -3.60
C HIS A 67 5.07 -2.11 -5.09
N HIS A 68 4.66 -3.34 -5.38
CA HIS A 68 4.53 -3.83 -6.75
C HIS A 68 3.55 -2.97 -7.58
N PHE A 69 2.40 -2.60 -7.00
CA PHE A 69 1.43 -1.73 -7.69
C PHE A 69 1.98 -0.33 -7.96
N MET A 70 2.65 0.29 -6.99
CA MET A 70 3.22 1.62 -7.16
C MET A 70 4.28 1.65 -8.26
N GLN A 71 5.18 0.67 -8.28
CA GLN A 71 6.18 0.53 -9.34
C GLN A 71 5.54 0.29 -10.71
N ALA A 72 4.58 -0.64 -10.80
CA ALA A 72 3.92 -0.97 -12.07
C ALA A 72 3.10 0.19 -12.66
N LYS A 73 2.73 1.17 -11.82
CA LYS A 73 1.95 2.35 -12.22
C LYS A 73 2.74 3.65 -12.20
N ASP A 74 4.04 3.59 -11.90
CA ASP A 74 4.92 4.75 -11.74
C ASP A 74 4.32 5.81 -10.80
N ILE A 75 3.73 5.37 -9.68
CA ILE A 75 3.16 6.24 -8.66
C ILE A 75 4.28 6.64 -7.69
N GLN A 76 4.59 7.93 -7.66
CA GLN A 76 5.56 8.51 -6.73
C GLN A 76 4.81 9.08 -5.51
N CYS A 77 4.98 8.47 -4.33
CA CYS A 77 4.34 8.92 -3.09
C CYS A 77 5.20 8.55 -1.88
N GLU A 78 6.10 9.45 -1.50
CA GLU A 78 7.07 9.24 -0.41
C GLU A 78 6.42 8.76 0.89
N ALA A 79 5.30 9.37 1.30
CA ALA A 79 4.59 8.96 2.50
C ALA A 79 4.04 7.51 2.44
N MET A 80 3.70 7.04 1.23
CA MET A 80 3.30 5.64 1.03
C MET A 80 4.51 4.72 0.97
N ASP A 81 5.61 5.16 0.35
CA ASP A 81 6.87 4.42 0.32
C ASP A 81 7.41 4.18 1.75
N ASP A 82 7.36 5.19 2.61
CA ASP A 82 7.72 5.08 4.03
C ASP A 82 6.84 4.08 4.77
N LEU A 83 5.51 4.12 4.54
CA LEU A 83 4.59 3.16 5.14
C LEU A 83 4.92 1.74 4.68
N ILE A 84 5.08 1.55 3.37
CA ILE A 84 5.43 0.27 2.76
C ILE A 84 6.73 -0.27 3.35
N ALA A 85 7.76 0.57 3.48
CA ALA A 85 9.05 0.19 4.06
C ALA A 85 8.89 -0.41 5.47
N THR A 86 7.99 0.16 6.30
CA THR A 86 7.70 -0.43 7.63
C THR A 86 6.92 -1.74 7.56
N MET A 87 6.08 -1.94 6.53
CA MET A 87 5.30 -3.16 6.35
C MET A 87 6.16 -4.33 5.88
N VAL A 88 7.20 -4.07 5.09
CA VAL A 88 8.10 -5.10 4.54
C VAL A 88 9.38 -5.28 5.36
N ASP A 89 9.40 -4.85 6.63
CA ASP A 89 10.55 -5.08 7.51
C ASP A 89 10.84 -6.59 7.64
N PRO A 90 12.11 -7.03 7.53
CA PRO A 90 12.45 -8.43 7.62
C PRO A 90 12.08 -9.05 8.98
N ALA A 91 12.10 -8.27 10.07
CA ALA A 91 11.72 -8.73 11.39
C ALA A 91 10.21 -8.52 11.63
N PRO A 92 9.41 -9.59 11.88
CA PRO A 92 7.96 -9.48 12.01
C PRO A 92 7.52 -8.61 13.20
N GLU A 93 8.32 -8.51 14.26
CA GLU A 93 8.05 -7.66 15.43
C GLU A 93 8.19 -6.15 15.16
N ASN A 94 8.91 -5.76 14.10
CA ASN A 94 9.07 -4.36 13.71
C ASN A 94 7.93 -3.88 12.80
N ARG A 95 7.19 -4.82 12.20
CA ARG A 95 6.08 -4.48 11.30
C ARG A 95 4.93 -3.86 12.08
N PRO A 96 4.22 -2.86 11.51
CA PRO A 96 3.04 -2.29 12.14
C PRO A 96 1.91 -3.32 12.26
N ARG A 97 0.99 -3.12 13.19
CA ARG A 97 -0.23 -3.91 13.23
C ARG A 97 -1.14 -3.46 12.08
N ALA A 98 -2.03 -4.34 11.63
CA ALA A 98 -2.99 -4.01 10.57
C ALA A 98 -3.85 -2.77 10.88
N CYS A 99 -4.22 -2.53 12.15
CA CYS A 99 -4.92 -1.32 12.55
C CYS A 99 -4.10 -0.05 12.31
N ASP A 100 -2.80 -0.10 12.61
CA ASP A 100 -1.89 1.03 12.45
C ASP A 100 -1.67 1.34 10.96
N VAL A 101 -1.62 0.30 10.11
CA VAL A 101 -1.58 0.45 8.64
C VAL A 101 -2.81 1.19 8.14
N VAL A 102 -4.00 0.82 8.60
CA VAL A 102 -5.26 1.49 8.21
C VAL A 102 -5.26 2.97 8.63
N GLU A 103 -4.82 3.25 9.86
CA GLU A 103 -4.75 4.63 10.37
C GLU A 103 -3.77 5.49 9.56
N LYS A 104 -2.56 4.98 9.32
CA LYS A 104 -1.54 5.68 8.51
C LYS A 104 -1.99 5.88 7.07
N ALA A 105 -2.52 4.84 6.41
CA ALA A 105 -3.02 4.93 5.04
C ALA A 105 -4.17 5.94 4.92
N ARG A 106 -5.09 5.96 5.89
CA ARG A 106 -6.17 6.96 5.95
C ARG A 106 -5.61 8.38 6.08
N ALA A 107 -4.62 8.59 6.94
CA ALA A 107 -3.98 9.89 7.10
C ALA A 107 -3.30 10.36 5.80
N ILE A 108 -2.60 9.46 5.09
CA ILE A 108 -2.02 9.75 3.78
C ILE A 108 -3.12 10.13 2.78
N GLN A 109 -4.18 9.32 2.68
CA GLN A 109 -5.30 9.59 1.78
C GLN A 109 -5.96 10.96 2.05
N GLN A 110 -6.12 11.35 3.32
CA GLN A 110 -6.68 12.65 3.68
C GLN A 110 -5.81 13.82 3.23
N LYS A 111 -4.48 13.67 3.29
CA LYS A 111 -3.54 14.68 2.79
C LYS A 111 -3.54 14.77 1.25
N LEU A 112 -3.78 13.65 0.57
CA LEU A 112 -3.82 13.57 -0.89
C LEU A 112 -5.15 14.03 -1.49
N LYS A 113 -6.26 13.99 -0.73
CA LYS A 113 -7.53 14.54 -1.20
C LYS A 113 -7.32 16.03 -1.50
N PRO A 114 -7.51 16.49 -2.74
CA PRO A 114 -7.40 17.91 -3.03
C PRO A 114 -8.40 18.64 -2.15
N THR A 115 -7.93 19.67 -1.45
CA THR A 115 -8.81 20.68 -0.87
C THR A 115 -9.64 21.23 -2.03
N ILE A 116 -10.88 20.78 -2.17
CA ILE A 116 -11.83 21.36 -3.13
C ILE A 116 -12.12 22.77 -2.63
N PHE A 117 -11.21 23.70 -2.92
CA PHE A 117 -11.52 25.11 -2.95
C PHE A 117 -12.27 25.33 -4.26
N GLY A 118 -13.55 25.68 -4.15
CA GLY A 118 -14.39 25.95 -5.30
C GLY A 118 -13.72 26.97 -6.21
N PHE A 119 -13.35 26.54 -7.42
CA PHE A 119 -13.03 27.44 -8.51
C PHE A 119 -13.99 27.17 -9.66
N CYS A 120 -14.90 28.13 -9.82
CA CYS A 120 -15.68 28.34 -11.03
C CYS A 120 -14.73 28.44 -12.22
N GLY A 121 -15.17 27.88 -13.36
CA GLY A 121 -14.32 27.46 -14.45
C GLY A 121 -13.30 28.48 -14.94
N MET A 122 -12.05 28.03 -15.06
CA MET A 122 -11.18 28.34 -16.19
C MET A 122 -10.32 27.11 -16.47
N SER A 123 -10.29 26.71 -17.74
CA SER A 123 -9.29 25.80 -18.29
C SER A 123 -7.89 26.32 -17.98
N SER A 124 -7.02 25.50 -17.37
CA SER A 124 -5.54 25.43 -17.54
C SER A 124 -4.88 24.69 -16.37
N ALA A 125 -4.08 23.66 -16.69
CA ALA A 125 -2.97 23.08 -15.91
C ALA A 125 -3.08 23.05 -14.36
N SER A 126 -3.38 21.88 -13.79
CA SER A 126 -3.28 21.64 -12.35
C SER A 126 -1.83 21.33 -11.96
N THR A 127 -1.13 22.32 -11.39
CA THR A 127 0.17 22.11 -10.72
C THR A 127 -0.07 21.66 -9.28
N ILE A 128 0.41 20.48 -8.90
CA ILE A 128 0.40 20.01 -7.51
C ILE A 128 1.71 20.46 -6.86
N TYR A 129 1.64 21.32 -5.84
CA TYR A 129 2.78 21.64 -4.99
C TYR A 129 2.60 20.93 -3.64
N ALA A 130 3.49 20.00 -3.32
CA ALA A 130 3.80 19.67 -1.93
C ALA A 130 4.92 20.61 -1.50
N SER A 131 4.67 21.46 -0.51
CA SER A 131 5.73 22.25 0.12
C SER A 131 5.92 21.74 1.54
N GLU A 132 7.07 21.13 1.78
CA GLU A 132 7.63 21.02 3.12
C GLU A 132 8.34 22.34 3.44
N THR A 133 8.01 22.90 4.59
CA THR A 133 8.68 24.09 5.11
C THR A 133 9.67 23.65 6.18
N THR A 134 10.94 23.51 5.79
CA THR A 134 12.06 23.90 6.65
C THR A 134 13.21 24.46 5.80
N ASP A 135 13.43 25.76 5.98
CA ASP A 135 14.69 26.52 5.91
C ASP A 135 15.69 26.33 4.74
N ASN A 136 15.79 27.42 3.94
CA ASN A 136 16.97 27.94 3.23
C ASN A 136 17.61 27.17 2.06
N THR A 137 17.02 27.27 0.87
CA THR A 137 17.61 27.92 -0.35
C THR A 137 16.71 27.64 -1.58
N PRO A 138 16.33 28.65 -2.39
CA PRO A 138 15.42 28.41 -3.52
C PRO A 138 16.19 27.98 -4.77
N THR A 139 16.35 26.67 -4.96
CA THR A 139 16.67 26.14 -6.30
C THR A 139 15.36 25.82 -7.01
N LYS A 140 14.91 26.75 -7.87
CA LYS A 140 13.72 26.56 -8.72
C LYS A 140 14.02 25.49 -9.77
N HIS A 141 13.57 24.26 -9.54
CA HIS A 141 13.52 23.25 -10.60
C HIS A 141 12.20 23.39 -11.36
N HIS A 142 12.27 24.01 -12.55
CA HIS A 142 11.21 23.98 -13.54
C HIS A 142 11.16 22.57 -14.15
N ILE A 143 10.09 21.82 -13.91
CA ILE A 143 9.79 20.62 -14.68
C ILE A 143 8.86 21.06 -15.83
N PHE A 144 9.42 21.12 -17.04
CA PHE A 144 8.65 21.22 -18.27
C PHE A 144 8.18 19.81 -18.64
N TYR A 145 6.87 19.63 -18.86
CA TYR A 145 6.41 18.56 -19.73
C TYR A 145 6.24 19.16 -21.11
N ASP A 146 7.11 18.73 -22.02
CA ASP A 146 7.01 19.05 -23.43
C ASP A 146 6.47 17.82 -24.19
N THR A 147 5.30 18.04 -24.81
CA THR A 147 4.78 17.46 -26.06
C THR A 147 4.61 15.92 -26.19
N MET A 148 3.71 15.35 -27.00
CA MET A 148 3.29 15.65 -28.37
C MET A 148 1.84 15.21 -28.66
N VAL A 149 1.20 16.04 -29.51
CA VAL A 149 0.08 15.84 -30.46
C VAL A 149 -0.76 14.57 -30.36
#